data_AF-A0A821LH23-F1
#
_entry.id   AF-A0A821LH23-F1
#
_cell.length_a   1.000
_cell.length_b   1.000
_cell.length_c   1.000
_cell.angle_alpha   90.00
_cell.angle_beta   90.00
_cell.angle_gamma   90.00
#
_symmetry.space_group_name_H-M   'P 1'
#
loop_
_entity.id
_entity.type
_entity.pdbx_description
1 polymer ?
#
loop_
_entity_poly.entity_id
_entity_poly.type
_entity_poly.pdbx_seq_one_letter_code
_entity_poly.pdbx_strand_id
1 'polypeptide(L)'
;HRILAIGDGANDVGMIRESHCGVAVYGREGSQAVAAGDFAVDRFECLRRLLLVHGAWCFTRTSELILYTFMHNCSYVFVIFYHQLFNGFSGAATLHSLYILLYSSLFTVLPQCAAALFDQHVPAKRALHEPQLYKYTLHARCYRMWSYWINIIDAIWQSTVIFFIAYYAYANNGNIDASVFGFSIAFSMTITSMIHVILQTTRIDIALISSILLSFLVFLGFTLIFDATCVVCLNGQSPYYISYVAFRQGIFWLTNLFTIIIALLPRFFIKCIYNSTMNPLSRTNQQHNISSLTQDTHV
;
A
#
# COMPACT_ATOMS: atom_id res chain seq x y z
N HIS A 1 3.25 -15.09 23.33
CA HIS A 1 3.06 -16.29 22.49
C HIS A 1 1.72 -16.20 21.80
N ARG A 2 1.58 -16.67 20.54
CA ARG A 2 0.27 -16.80 19.86
C ARG A 2 -0.17 -18.25 19.98
N ILE A 3 -1.41 -18.49 20.40
CA ILE A 3 -1.95 -19.82 20.71
C ILE A 3 -3.19 -20.03 19.84
N LEU A 4 -3.26 -21.18 19.17
CA LEU A 4 -4.44 -21.63 18.44
C LEU A 4 -4.99 -22.86 19.15
N ALA A 5 -6.28 -22.86 19.43
CA ALA A 5 -6.99 -24.02 19.96
C ALA A 5 -7.91 -24.60 18.89
N ILE A 6 -8.07 -25.92 18.92
CA ILE A 6 -8.96 -26.65 18.02
C ILE A 6 -9.80 -27.66 18.79
N GLY A 7 -11.08 -27.76 18.44
CA GLY A 7 -12.00 -28.70 19.09
C GLY A 7 -13.27 -28.92 18.28
N ASP A 8 -14.03 -29.96 18.61
CA ASP A 8 -15.24 -30.38 17.90
C ASP A 8 -16.47 -30.50 18.82
N GLY A 9 -16.26 -30.51 20.13
CA GLY A 9 -17.32 -30.70 21.13
C GLY A 9 -17.53 -29.53 22.10
N ALA A 10 -18.58 -29.64 22.90
CA ALA A 10 -18.92 -28.67 23.95
C ALA A 10 -17.80 -28.51 25.01
N ASN A 11 -17.06 -29.59 25.26
CA ASN A 11 -15.97 -29.62 26.23
C ASN A 11 -14.79 -28.73 25.80
N ASP A 12 -14.61 -28.54 24.49
CA ASP A 12 -13.52 -27.73 23.95
C ASP A 12 -13.86 -26.24 23.89
N VAL A 13 -15.11 -25.85 24.14
CA VAL A 13 -15.56 -24.45 24.06
C VAL A 13 -14.75 -23.55 24.98
N GLY A 14 -14.44 -24.02 26.19
CA GLY A 14 -13.59 -23.27 27.13
C GLY A 14 -12.19 -23.06 26.56
N MET A 15 -11.56 -24.11 26.02
CA MET A 15 -10.23 -24.03 25.41
C MET A 15 -10.21 -23.13 24.17
N ILE A 16 -11.23 -23.22 23.32
CA ILE A 16 -11.37 -22.43 22.09
C ILE A 16 -11.45 -20.93 22.43
N ARG A 17 -12.28 -20.55 23.40
CA ARG A 17 -12.49 -19.16 23.81
C ARG A 17 -11.28 -18.51 24.48
N GLU A 18 -10.48 -19.29 25.20
CA GLU A 18 -9.27 -18.80 25.87
C GLU A 18 -8.07 -18.68 24.91
N SER A 19 -8.19 -19.15 23.68
CA SER A 19 -7.12 -19.08 22.68
C SER A 19 -7.12 -17.76 21.90
N HIS A 20 -6.01 -17.42 21.24
CA HIS A 20 -5.96 -16.22 20.40
C HIS A 20 -6.66 -16.41 19.04
N CYS A 21 -6.90 -17.66 18.65
CA CYS A 21 -7.56 -18.06 17.43
C CYS A 21 -8.18 -19.43 17.65
N GLY A 22 -9.50 -19.47 17.72
CA GLY A 22 -10.28 -20.68 17.94
C GLY A 22 -10.71 -21.30 16.62
N VAL A 23 -10.35 -22.56 16.37
CA VAL A 23 -10.81 -23.31 15.20
C VAL A 23 -11.74 -24.43 15.63
N ALA A 24 -12.98 -24.42 15.17
CA ALA A 24 -13.92 -25.50 15.40
C ALA A 24 -13.86 -26.51 14.24
N VAL A 25 -13.94 -27.81 14.57
CA VAL A 25 -14.16 -28.86 13.58
C VAL A 25 -15.63 -29.26 13.61
N TYR A 26 -16.26 -29.41 12.45
CA TYR A 26 -17.63 -29.92 12.37
C TYR A 26 -17.69 -31.38 12.85
N GLY A 27 -18.14 -31.57 14.08
CA GLY A 27 -18.34 -32.87 14.71
C GLY A 27 -19.81 -33.35 14.66
N ARG A 28 -20.02 -34.61 15.05
CA ARG A 28 -21.37 -35.19 15.25
C ARG A 28 -21.99 -34.80 16.60
N GLU A 29 -21.17 -34.32 17.54
CA GLU A 29 -21.55 -34.06 18.94
C GLU A 29 -22.22 -32.69 19.17
N GLY A 30 -22.47 -31.92 18.11
CA GLY A 30 -23.25 -30.70 18.15
C GLY A 30 -22.51 -29.47 17.62
N SER A 31 -23.24 -28.40 17.34
CA SER A 31 -22.73 -27.16 16.76
C SER A 31 -22.14 -26.17 17.78
N GLN A 32 -21.95 -26.58 19.04
CA GLN A 32 -21.53 -25.68 20.11
C GLN A 32 -20.08 -25.20 19.95
N ALA A 33 -19.15 -26.08 19.57
CA ALA A 33 -17.77 -25.71 19.26
C ALA A 33 -17.72 -24.72 18.08
N VAL A 34 -18.51 -24.98 17.03
CA VAL A 34 -18.63 -24.13 15.84
C VAL A 34 -19.17 -22.74 16.18
N ALA A 35 -20.14 -22.65 17.10
CA ALA A 35 -20.66 -21.38 17.57
C ALA A 35 -19.65 -20.59 18.44
N ALA A 36 -18.63 -21.26 18.98
CA ALA A 36 -17.63 -20.67 19.85
C ALA A 36 -16.29 -20.36 19.15
N GLY A 37 -16.00 -20.96 17.99
CA GLY A 37 -14.75 -20.76 17.25
C GLY A 37 -14.81 -19.57 16.28
N ASP A 38 -13.65 -18.97 16.01
CA ASP A 38 -13.48 -17.90 15.00
C ASP A 38 -13.57 -18.45 13.56
N PHE A 39 -13.12 -19.70 13.38
CA PHE A 39 -13.19 -20.41 12.10
C PHE A 39 -13.82 -21.79 12.31
N ALA A 40 -14.61 -22.25 11.34
CA ALA A 40 -15.14 -23.61 11.31
C ALA A 40 -14.60 -24.36 10.10
N VAL A 41 -14.12 -25.58 10.31
CA VAL A 41 -13.58 -26.45 9.26
C VAL A 41 -14.21 -27.84 9.32
N ASP A 42 -14.45 -28.46 8.16
CA ASP A 42 -15.12 -29.77 8.12
C ASP A 42 -14.25 -30.90 8.67
N ARG A 43 -12.94 -30.83 8.44
CA ARG A 43 -11.97 -31.85 8.82
C ARG A 43 -10.67 -31.20 9.27
N PHE A 44 -9.95 -31.90 10.15
CA PHE A 44 -8.64 -31.45 10.63
C PHE A 44 -7.64 -31.20 9.49
N GLU A 45 -7.73 -31.92 8.37
CA GLU A 45 -6.86 -31.70 7.20
C GLU A 45 -6.97 -30.27 6.63
N CYS A 46 -8.16 -29.66 6.67
CA CYS A 46 -8.39 -28.30 6.19
C CYS A 46 -7.59 -27.27 6.99
N LEU A 47 -7.23 -27.57 8.24
CA LEU A 47 -6.39 -26.70 9.09
C LEU A 47 -5.04 -26.42 8.43
N ARG A 48 -4.47 -27.42 7.73
CA ARG A 48 -3.19 -27.26 7.02
C ARG A 48 -3.25 -26.13 6.00
N ARG A 49 -4.34 -26.07 5.21
CA ARG A 49 -4.54 -25.04 4.19
C ARG A 49 -4.97 -23.70 4.79
N LEU A 50 -5.74 -23.73 5.87
CA LEU A 50 -6.13 -22.52 6.60
C LEU A 50 -4.90 -21.77 7.13
N LEU A 51 -3.97 -22.48 7.80
CA LEU A 51 -2.79 -21.84 8.40
C LEU A 51 -1.70 -21.51 7.38
N LEU A 52 -1.24 -22.49 6.61
CA LEU A 52 -0.06 -22.33 5.75
C LEU A 52 -0.32 -21.39 4.57
N VAL A 53 -1.55 -21.36 4.06
CA VAL A 53 -1.91 -20.51 2.90
C VAL A 53 -2.61 -19.24 3.37
N HIS A 54 -3.79 -19.36 3.98
CA HIS A 54 -4.61 -18.18 4.28
C HIS A 54 -4.04 -17.37 5.44
N GLY A 55 -3.55 -18.03 6.50
CA GLY A 55 -2.89 -17.37 7.62
C GLY A 55 -1.64 -16.61 7.18
N ALA A 56 -0.79 -17.24 6.35
CA ALA A 56 0.40 -16.60 5.82
C ALA A 56 0.08 -15.40 4.92
N TRP A 57 -0.89 -15.54 4.01
CA TRP A 57 -1.33 -14.44 3.16
C TRP A 57 -1.93 -13.29 3.96
N CYS A 58 -2.88 -13.59 4.86
CA CYS A 58 -3.52 -12.59 5.70
C CYS A 58 -2.49 -11.79 6.50
N PHE A 59 -1.53 -12.47 7.13
CA PHE A 59 -0.49 -11.80 7.89
C PHE A 59 0.35 -10.85 7.03
N THR A 60 0.87 -11.30 5.88
CA THR A 60 1.71 -10.46 5.01
C THR A 60 0.92 -9.28 4.45
N ARG A 61 -0.29 -9.53 3.95
CA ARG A 61 -1.18 -8.54 3.34
C ARG A 61 -1.62 -7.45 4.32
N THR A 62 -2.10 -7.84 5.49
CA THR A 62 -2.52 -6.90 6.53
C THR A 62 -1.33 -6.09 7.03
N SER A 63 -0.16 -6.74 7.15
CA SER A 63 1.05 -6.01 7.51
C SER A 63 1.31 -4.93 6.46
N GLU A 64 1.54 -5.29 5.20
CA GLU A 64 1.82 -4.38 4.07
C GLU A 64 0.85 -3.21 3.96
N LEU A 65 -0.45 -3.48 4.09
CA LEU A 65 -1.48 -2.44 4.14
C LEU A 65 -1.16 -1.39 5.21
N ILE A 66 -0.80 -1.82 6.42
CA ILE A 66 -0.49 -0.92 7.54
C ILE A 66 0.73 -0.05 7.25
N LEU A 67 1.88 -0.58 6.75
CA LEU A 67 3.01 0.33 6.43
C LEU A 67 2.66 1.25 5.28
N TYR A 68 1.93 0.79 4.26
CA TYR A 68 1.64 1.62 3.10
C TYR A 68 0.71 2.76 3.48
N THR A 69 -0.36 2.47 4.23
CA THR A 69 -1.24 3.50 4.75
C THR A 69 -0.48 4.46 5.67
N PHE A 70 0.39 3.97 6.56
CA PHE A 70 1.14 4.85 7.45
C PHE A 70 2.15 5.73 6.70
N MET A 71 2.97 5.15 5.83
CA MET A 71 3.93 5.86 4.99
C MET A 71 3.26 6.95 4.16
N HIS A 72 2.15 6.61 3.51
CA HIS A 72 1.42 7.51 2.65
C HIS A 72 0.81 8.68 3.42
N ASN A 73 0.14 8.40 4.53
CA ASN A 73 -0.41 9.45 5.40
C ASN A 73 0.70 10.33 5.99
N CYS A 74 1.85 9.75 6.38
CA CYS A 74 2.99 10.53 6.84
C CYS A 74 3.52 11.45 5.76
N SER A 75 3.73 10.96 4.54
CA SER A 75 4.16 11.79 3.40
C SER A 75 3.21 12.97 3.19
N TYR A 76 1.90 12.71 3.27
CA TYR A 76 0.87 13.73 3.17
C TYR A 76 0.96 14.81 4.26
N VAL A 77 1.08 14.40 5.52
CA VAL A 77 1.22 15.31 6.66
C VAL A 77 2.50 16.14 6.55
N PHE A 78 3.61 15.54 6.12
CA PHE A 78 4.88 16.26 5.97
C PHE A 78 4.82 17.35 4.88
N VAL A 79 4.13 17.12 3.77
CA VAL A 79 3.93 18.18 2.74
C VAL A 79 3.21 19.39 3.33
N ILE A 80 2.15 19.17 4.12
CA ILE A 80 1.44 20.26 4.81
C ILE A 80 2.36 20.93 5.83
N PHE A 81 3.12 20.15 6.59
CA PHE A 81 4.06 20.65 7.59
C PHE A 81 5.12 21.57 6.96
N TYR A 82 5.72 21.17 5.83
CA TYR A 82 6.67 22.01 5.10
C TYR A 82 6.02 23.31 4.65
N HIS A 83 4.80 23.28 4.12
CA HIS A 83 4.10 24.50 3.76
C HIS A 83 3.88 25.46 4.94
N GLN A 84 3.52 24.93 6.11
CA GLN A 84 3.33 25.77 7.30
C GLN A 84 4.63 26.46 7.74
N LEU A 85 5.79 25.82 7.57
CA LEU A 85 7.09 26.44 7.85
C LEU A 85 7.33 27.66 6.96
N PHE A 86 7.03 27.57 5.66
CA PHE A 86 7.25 28.67 4.71
C PHE A 86 6.21 29.80 4.82
N ASN A 87 5.01 29.51 5.31
CA ASN A 87 3.96 30.51 5.51
C ASN A 87 3.91 31.09 6.94
N GLY A 88 5.00 30.96 7.70
CA GLY A 88 5.12 31.54 9.05
C GLY A 88 4.11 30.98 10.06
N PHE A 89 3.68 29.72 9.90
CA PHE A 89 2.65 29.08 10.73
C PHE A 89 1.30 29.82 10.77
N SER A 90 0.96 30.54 9.71
CA SER A 90 -0.32 31.25 9.58
C SER A 90 -1.56 30.33 9.56
N GLY A 91 -1.39 29.02 9.41
CA GLY A 91 -2.49 28.04 9.31
C GLY A 91 -3.15 28.01 7.93
N ALA A 92 -2.63 28.79 6.96
CA ALA A 92 -3.14 28.79 5.60
C ALA A 92 -2.89 27.44 4.91
N ALA A 93 -3.93 26.83 4.36
CA ALA A 93 -3.84 25.55 3.68
C ALA A 93 -3.31 25.72 2.24
N THR A 94 -2.39 24.86 1.81
CA THR A 94 -1.88 24.80 0.42
C THR A 94 -2.94 24.28 -0.55
N LEU A 95 -3.78 23.39 -0.04
CA LEU A 95 -4.83 22.69 -0.77
C LEU A 95 -6.18 23.07 -0.16
N HIS A 96 -7.21 23.10 -1.00
CA HIS A 96 -8.57 23.26 -0.52
C HIS A 96 -8.97 22.09 0.39
N SER A 97 -9.77 22.35 1.42
CA SER A 97 -10.12 21.39 2.48
C SER A 97 -10.72 20.08 1.94
N LEU A 98 -11.47 20.12 0.85
CA LEU A 98 -12.00 18.91 0.20
C LEU A 98 -10.88 18.04 -0.40
N TYR A 99 -9.85 18.63 -1.02
CA TYR A 99 -8.69 17.85 -1.49
C TYR A 99 -7.99 17.17 -0.30
N ILE A 100 -7.87 17.88 0.82
CA ILE A 100 -7.27 17.33 2.04
C ILE A 100 -8.05 16.12 2.55
N LEU A 101 -9.36 16.24 2.65
CA LEU A 101 -10.23 15.18 3.14
C LEU A 101 -10.27 13.97 2.21
N LEU A 102 -10.33 14.22 0.90
CA LEU A 102 -10.53 13.17 -0.10
C LEU A 102 -9.23 12.47 -0.48
N TYR A 103 -8.07 13.10 -0.27
CA TYR A 103 -6.77 12.49 -0.58
C TYR A 103 -6.57 11.16 0.14
N SER A 104 -6.68 11.15 1.48
CA SER A 104 -6.48 9.95 2.28
C SER A 104 -7.65 8.94 2.20
N SER A 105 -8.80 9.36 1.68
CA SER A 105 -10.05 8.61 1.76
C SER A 105 -10.48 7.99 0.43
N LEU A 106 -10.48 8.77 -0.66
CA LEU A 106 -10.96 8.34 -1.97
C LEU A 106 -9.85 8.18 -3.00
N PHE A 107 -8.85 9.06 -3.02
CA PHE A 107 -7.90 9.12 -4.13
C PHE A 107 -6.79 8.07 -4.07
N THR A 108 -6.57 7.44 -2.92
CA THR A 108 -5.39 6.57 -2.71
C THR A 108 -5.70 5.27 -1.99
N VAL A 109 -6.91 5.10 -1.44
CA VAL A 109 -7.31 3.88 -0.73
C VAL A 109 -7.50 2.70 -1.68
N LEU A 110 -8.08 2.91 -2.87
CA LEU A 110 -8.41 1.80 -3.78
C LEU A 110 -7.16 1.02 -4.22
N PRO A 111 -6.06 1.65 -4.67
CA PRO A 111 -4.83 0.93 -5.03
C PRO A 111 -4.18 0.23 -3.84
N GLN A 112 -4.19 0.87 -2.65
CA GLN A 112 -3.63 0.29 -1.42
C GLN A 112 -4.39 -0.97 -1.02
N CYS A 113 -5.72 -0.92 -1.03
CA CYS A 113 -6.57 -2.07 -0.73
C CYS A 113 -6.44 -3.16 -1.78
N ALA A 114 -6.37 -2.83 -3.07
CA ALA A 114 -6.20 -3.82 -4.12
C ALA A 114 -4.86 -4.55 -4.01
N ALA A 115 -3.77 -3.81 -3.77
CA ALA A 115 -2.46 -4.41 -3.50
C ALA A 115 -2.53 -5.32 -2.27
N ALA A 116 -3.11 -4.86 -1.17
CA ALA A 116 -3.22 -5.67 0.04
C ALA A 116 -4.12 -6.91 -0.12
N LEU A 117 -5.22 -6.84 -0.89
CA LEU A 117 -6.15 -7.96 -1.00
C LEU A 117 -5.69 -9.03 -2.00
N PHE A 118 -5.08 -8.60 -3.11
CA PHE A 118 -4.79 -9.48 -4.23
C PHE A 118 -3.33 -9.92 -4.28
N ASP A 119 -2.38 -9.22 -3.65
CA ASP A 119 -0.97 -9.59 -3.74
C ASP A 119 -0.69 -11.00 -3.15
N GLN A 120 0.15 -11.75 -3.86
CA GLN A 120 0.49 -13.13 -3.57
C GLN A 120 1.99 -13.35 -3.70
N HIS A 121 2.68 -13.16 -2.57
CA HIS A 121 4.10 -13.41 -2.40
C HIS A 121 4.50 -14.85 -2.70
N VAL A 122 3.67 -15.82 -2.28
CA VAL A 122 3.92 -17.25 -2.47
C VAL A 122 2.62 -17.92 -2.95
N PRO A 123 2.64 -18.67 -4.06
CA PRO A 123 1.44 -19.35 -4.56
C PRO A 123 1.02 -20.49 -3.62
N ALA A 124 -0.29 -20.74 -3.52
CA ALA A 124 -0.87 -21.72 -2.57
C ALA A 124 -0.25 -23.12 -2.67
N LYS A 125 0.04 -23.59 -3.90
CA LYS A 125 0.66 -24.90 -4.14
C LYS A 125 2.03 -25.01 -3.46
N ARG A 126 2.86 -23.96 -3.58
CA ARG A 126 4.20 -23.93 -2.98
C ARG A 126 4.14 -23.81 -1.46
N ALA A 127 3.23 -22.98 -0.94
CA ALA A 127 3.01 -22.85 0.50
C ALA A 127 2.59 -24.17 1.18
N LEU A 128 1.84 -25.03 0.47
CA LEU A 128 1.46 -26.37 0.97
C LEU A 128 2.58 -27.40 0.86
N HIS A 129 3.40 -27.33 -0.20
CA HIS A 129 4.51 -28.25 -0.43
C HIS A 129 5.71 -27.98 0.48
N GLU A 130 6.00 -26.70 0.75
CA GLU A 130 7.14 -26.24 1.52
C GLU A 130 6.69 -25.55 2.83
N PRO A 131 6.23 -26.29 3.86
CA PRO A 131 5.71 -25.71 5.10
C PRO A 131 6.75 -24.91 5.91
N GLN A 132 8.04 -25.09 5.59
CA GLN A 132 9.12 -24.28 6.15
C GLN A 132 8.96 -22.80 5.82
N LEU A 133 8.25 -22.43 4.74
CA LEU A 133 7.99 -21.03 4.43
C LEU A 133 7.13 -20.34 5.48
N TYR A 134 6.28 -21.08 6.18
CA TYR A 134 5.48 -20.53 7.26
C TYR A 134 6.34 -20.07 8.44
N LYS A 135 7.53 -20.66 8.64
CA LYS A 135 8.50 -20.16 9.62
C LYS A 135 9.02 -18.77 9.23
N TYR A 136 9.16 -18.47 7.93
CA TYR A 136 9.46 -17.09 7.53
C TYR A 136 8.31 -16.17 7.87
N THR A 137 7.04 -16.59 7.83
CA THR A 137 5.89 -15.77 8.25
C THR A 137 5.71 -15.68 9.77
N LEU A 138 6.20 -16.67 10.53
CA LEU A 138 6.20 -16.66 12.00
C LEU A 138 7.39 -15.87 12.58
N HIS A 139 8.58 -16.11 12.03
CA HIS A 139 9.82 -15.40 12.31
C HIS A 139 9.96 -14.12 11.49
N ALA A 140 9.00 -13.87 10.59
CA ALA A 140 8.61 -12.55 10.11
C ALA A 140 8.08 -11.76 11.31
N ARG A 141 9.03 -11.37 12.14
CA ARG A 141 9.26 -9.97 12.44
C ARG A 141 9.41 -9.12 11.14
N CYS A 142 8.69 -9.40 10.04
CA CYS A 142 8.81 -8.70 8.75
C CYS A 142 8.32 -7.26 8.86
N TYR A 143 7.67 -6.92 9.97
CA TYR A 143 7.50 -5.58 10.49
C TYR A 143 8.39 -5.38 11.71
N ARG A 144 9.70 -5.54 11.52
CA ARG A 144 10.66 -5.08 12.52
C ARG A 144 10.41 -3.58 12.67
N MET A 145 10.55 -3.03 13.88
CA MET A 145 10.51 -1.57 14.07
C MET A 145 11.37 -0.83 13.01
N TRP A 146 12.45 -1.47 12.54
CA TRP A 146 13.27 -0.98 11.45
C TRP A 146 12.55 -0.80 10.10
N SER A 147 11.73 -1.77 9.66
CA SER A 147 10.94 -1.63 8.42
C SER A 147 10.00 -0.43 8.52
N TYR A 148 9.42 -0.19 9.69
CA TYR A 148 8.62 0.99 9.96
C TYR A 148 9.42 2.28 9.81
N TRP A 149 10.60 2.37 10.45
CA TRP A 149 11.46 3.56 10.33
C TRP A 149 11.96 3.80 8.90
N ILE A 150 12.30 2.75 8.13
CA ILE A 150 12.68 2.89 6.72
C ILE A 150 11.52 3.50 5.91
N ASN A 151 10.29 3.02 6.10
CA ASN A 151 9.15 3.59 5.38
C ASN A 151 8.87 5.03 5.84
N ILE A 152 9.12 5.37 7.10
CA ILE A 152 9.01 6.77 7.55
C ILE A 152 10.05 7.67 6.89
N ILE A 153 11.30 7.23 6.79
CA ILE A 153 12.35 7.97 6.08
C ILE A 153 12.00 8.13 4.60
N ASP A 154 11.45 7.09 3.97
CA ASP A 154 10.96 7.13 2.59
C ASP A 154 9.79 8.12 2.43
N ALA A 155 8.85 8.17 3.38
CA ALA A 155 7.77 9.14 3.41
C ALA A 155 8.27 10.58 3.55
N ILE A 156 9.25 10.82 4.43
CA ILE A 156 9.90 12.12 4.61
C ILE A 156 10.63 12.51 3.31
N TRP A 157 11.34 11.58 2.67
CA TRP A 157 12.00 11.85 1.39
C TRP A 157 11.00 12.24 0.30
N GLN A 158 9.98 11.41 0.06
CA GLN A 158 8.98 11.66 -0.98
C GLN A 158 8.27 13.00 -0.77
N SER A 159 7.83 13.29 0.46
CA SER A 159 7.18 14.56 0.79
C SER A 159 8.10 15.77 0.62
N THR A 160 9.37 15.63 0.99
CA THR A 160 10.40 16.67 0.79
C THR A 160 10.56 16.96 -0.69
N VAL A 161 10.78 15.93 -1.51
CA VAL A 161 10.96 16.07 -2.96
C VAL A 161 9.74 16.73 -3.62
N ILE A 162 8.54 16.23 -3.29
CA ILE A 162 7.27 16.75 -3.81
C ILE A 162 7.10 18.24 -3.48
N PHE A 163 7.32 18.61 -2.22
CA PHE A 163 7.14 19.99 -1.78
C PHE A 163 8.21 20.91 -2.37
N PHE A 164 9.50 20.57 -2.23
CA PHE A 164 10.58 21.48 -2.59
C PHE A 164 10.72 21.67 -4.10
N ILE A 165 10.53 20.62 -4.92
CA ILE A 165 10.59 20.79 -6.38
C ILE A 165 9.45 21.69 -6.84
N ALA A 166 8.22 21.47 -6.34
CA ALA A 166 7.10 22.37 -6.64
C ALA A 166 7.37 23.79 -6.12
N TYR A 167 7.95 23.94 -4.93
CA TYR A 167 8.25 25.24 -4.35
C TYR A 167 9.23 26.01 -5.23
N TYR A 168 10.37 25.42 -5.59
CA TYR A 168 11.35 26.09 -6.46
C TYR A 168 10.83 26.36 -7.88
N ALA A 169 9.92 25.54 -8.40
CA ALA A 169 9.30 25.77 -9.70
C ALA A 169 8.36 26.98 -9.71
N TYR A 170 7.69 27.28 -8.58
CA TYR A 170 6.64 28.30 -8.48
C TYR A 170 6.96 29.49 -7.55
N ALA A 171 8.08 29.48 -6.81
CA ALA A 171 8.42 30.46 -5.76
C ALA A 171 8.56 31.92 -6.23
N ASN A 172 8.89 32.16 -7.51
CA ASN A 172 9.20 33.50 -8.02
C ASN A 172 8.05 34.16 -8.81
N ASN A 173 6.92 33.48 -8.95
CA ASN A 173 5.83 33.94 -9.80
C ASN A 173 4.60 34.22 -8.91
N GLY A 174 3.83 35.27 -9.22
CA GLY A 174 2.88 35.90 -8.29
C GLY A 174 1.68 35.05 -7.81
N ASN A 175 0.62 35.70 -7.33
CA ASN A 175 -0.50 35.05 -6.65
C ASN A 175 -1.24 33.94 -7.42
N ILE A 176 -1.23 33.95 -8.76
CA ILE A 176 -1.86 32.89 -9.58
C ILE A 176 -1.09 31.57 -9.45
N ASP A 177 0.23 31.66 -9.31
CA ASP A 177 1.11 30.50 -9.24
C ASP A 177 1.04 29.77 -7.89
N ALA A 178 0.62 30.44 -6.82
CA ALA A 178 0.40 29.82 -5.51
C ALA A 178 -0.74 28.79 -5.53
N SER A 179 -1.82 29.07 -6.28
CA SER A 179 -2.93 28.12 -6.46
C SER A 179 -2.54 26.95 -7.37
N VAL A 180 -1.79 27.24 -8.45
CA VAL A 180 -1.24 26.21 -9.35
C VAL A 180 -0.22 25.33 -8.62
N PHE A 181 0.57 25.90 -7.73
CA PHE A 181 1.49 25.19 -6.84
C PHE A 181 0.76 24.15 -5.98
N GLY A 182 -0.33 24.54 -5.33
CA GLY A 182 -1.17 23.61 -4.58
C GLY A 182 -1.71 22.48 -5.46
N PHE A 183 -2.28 22.81 -6.62
CA PHE A 183 -2.77 21.81 -7.56
C PHE A 183 -1.67 20.85 -8.06
N SER A 184 -0.48 21.36 -8.35
CA SER A 184 0.68 20.56 -8.75
C SER A 184 1.15 19.61 -7.66
N ILE A 185 1.10 20.04 -6.39
CA ILE A 185 1.38 19.15 -5.26
C ILE A 185 0.34 18.03 -5.20
N ALA A 186 -0.96 18.34 -5.24
CA ALA A 186 -2.00 17.30 -5.21
C ALA A 186 -1.86 16.29 -6.37
N PHE A 187 -1.55 16.77 -7.58
CA PHE A 187 -1.34 15.92 -8.75
C PHE A 187 -0.12 15.01 -8.58
N SER A 188 1.07 15.58 -8.29
CA SER A 188 2.30 14.81 -8.10
C SER A 188 2.18 13.79 -6.98
N MET A 189 1.55 14.15 -5.85
CA MET A 189 1.32 13.25 -4.73
C MET A 189 0.42 12.07 -5.09
N THR A 190 -0.64 12.33 -5.84
CA THR A 190 -1.60 11.29 -6.25
C THR A 190 -0.90 10.29 -7.18
N ILE A 191 -0.21 10.79 -8.22
CA ILE A 191 0.50 9.92 -9.17
C ILE A 191 1.67 9.18 -8.51
N THR A 192 2.47 9.86 -7.69
CA THR A 192 3.59 9.23 -6.97
C THR A 192 3.11 8.10 -6.09
N SER A 193 1.98 8.26 -5.39
CA SER A 193 1.43 7.20 -4.55
C SER A 193 0.94 5.99 -5.34
N MET A 194 0.30 6.20 -6.50
CA MET A 194 -0.11 5.11 -7.39
C MET A 194 1.08 4.32 -7.89
N ILE A 195 2.14 5.00 -8.37
CA ILE A 195 3.34 4.33 -8.88
C ILE A 195 4.11 3.65 -7.74
N HIS A 196 4.11 4.23 -6.53
CA HIS A 196 4.72 3.61 -5.37
C HIS A 196 4.09 2.25 -5.04
N VAL A 197 2.76 2.15 -5.11
CA VAL A 197 2.04 0.88 -4.92
C VAL A 197 2.45 -0.14 -6.00
N ILE A 198 2.56 0.27 -7.27
CA ILE A 198 3.03 -0.61 -8.36
C ILE A 198 4.44 -1.12 -8.07
N LEU A 199 5.35 -0.24 -7.64
CA LEU A 199 6.75 -0.59 -7.38
C LEU A 199 6.92 -1.63 -6.26
N GLN A 200 6.03 -1.60 -5.30
CA GLN A 200 6.10 -2.48 -4.14
C GLN A 200 5.40 -3.83 -4.35
N THR A 201 4.32 -3.85 -5.13
CA THR A 201 3.53 -5.06 -5.35
C THR A 201 4.35 -6.08 -6.14
N THR A 202 4.31 -7.35 -5.73
CA THR A 202 5.09 -8.40 -6.41
C THR A 202 4.46 -8.87 -7.71
N ARG A 203 3.12 -8.88 -7.79
CA ARG A 203 2.35 -9.26 -8.97
C ARG A 203 1.41 -8.15 -9.40
N ILE A 204 1.46 -7.80 -10.68
CA ILE A 204 0.55 -6.85 -11.28
C ILE A 204 -0.63 -7.63 -11.85
N ASP A 205 -1.71 -7.69 -11.07
CA ASP A 205 -2.96 -8.33 -11.48
C ASP A 205 -3.93 -7.31 -12.08
N ILE A 206 -4.91 -7.79 -12.86
CA ILE A 206 -5.96 -6.95 -13.47
C ILE A 206 -6.70 -6.12 -12.41
N ALA A 207 -6.90 -6.68 -11.22
CA ALA A 207 -7.53 -5.98 -10.09
C ALA A 207 -6.70 -4.78 -9.60
N LEU A 208 -5.37 -4.90 -9.58
CA LEU A 208 -4.50 -3.78 -9.23
C LEU A 208 -4.56 -2.70 -10.31
N ILE A 209 -4.42 -3.09 -11.58
CA ILE A 209 -4.48 -2.14 -12.70
C ILE A 209 -5.82 -1.41 -12.73
N SER A 210 -6.93 -2.13 -12.56
CA SER A 210 -8.27 -1.53 -12.55
C SER A 210 -8.46 -0.59 -11.36
N SER A 211 -7.92 -0.94 -10.19
CA SER A 211 -7.98 -0.06 -9.00
C SER A 211 -7.20 1.24 -9.20
N ILE A 212 -6.03 1.19 -9.85
CA ILE A 212 -5.20 2.37 -10.14
C ILE A 212 -5.90 3.26 -11.16
N LEU A 213 -6.41 2.67 -12.25
CA LEU A 213 -7.16 3.40 -13.26
C LEU A 213 -8.40 4.06 -12.66
N LEU A 214 -9.17 3.33 -11.85
CA LEU A 214 -10.34 3.87 -11.17
C LEU A 214 -9.95 5.01 -10.23
N SER A 215 -8.89 4.86 -9.45
CA SER A 215 -8.41 5.88 -8.52
C SER A 215 -7.96 7.17 -9.26
N PHE A 216 -7.33 7.03 -10.42
CA PHE A 216 -6.99 8.17 -11.29
C PHE A 216 -8.22 8.83 -11.89
N LEU A 217 -9.20 8.06 -12.35
CA LEU A 217 -10.47 8.56 -12.85
C LEU A 217 -11.28 9.27 -11.76
N VAL A 218 -11.25 8.78 -10.52
CA VAL A 218 -11.90 9.44 -9.38
C VAL A 218 -11.24 10.78 -9.08
N PHE A 219 -9.90 10.86 -9.11
CA PHE A 219 -9.18 12.13 -8.94
C PHE A 219 -9.52 13.14 -10.05
N LEU A 220 -9.49 12.71 -11.32
CA LEU A 220 -9.86 13.56 -12.45
C LEU A 220 -11.34 13.98 -12.41
N GLY A 221 -12.24 13.03 -12.12
CA GLY A 221 -13.67 13.29 -12.00
C GLY A 221 -13.97 14.28 -10.89
N PHE A 222 -13.32 14.14 -9.73
CA PHE A 222 -13.41 15.12 -8.65
C PHE A 222 -12.92 16.50 -9.08
N THR A 223 -11.76 16.57 -9.75
CA THR A 223 -11.21 17.83 -10.26
C THR A 223 -12.21 18.53 -11.19
N LEU A 224 -12.80 17.80 -12.16
CA LEU A 224 -13.79 18.35 -13.09
C LEU A 224 -15.09 18.79 -12.41
N ILE A 225 -15.59 18.00 -11.45
CA ILE A 225 -16.79 18.36 -10.68
C ILE A 225 -16.51 19.61 -9.83
N PHE A 226 -15.35 19.68 -9.20
CA PHE A 226 -14.94 20.82 -8.38
C PHE A 226 -14.79 22.08 -9.24
N ASP A 227 -14.18 21.96 -10.42
CA ASP A 227 -14.06 23.03 -11.41
C ASP A 227 -15.42 23.55 -11.90
N ALA A 228 -16.42 22.67 -12.04
CA ALA A 228 -17.76 23.04 -12.51
C ALA A 228 -18.65 23.63 -11.40
N THR A 229 -18.52 23.16 -10.16
CA THR A 229 -19.43 23.50 -9.06
C THR A 229 -18.97 24.71 -8.25
N CYS A 230 -17.66 24.91 -8.15
CA CYS A 230 -17.09 26.01 -7.40
C CYS A 230 -16.58 27.09 -8.36
N VAL A 231 -17.22 28.26 -8.38
CA VAL A 231 -16.77 29.38 -9.23
C VAL A 231 -15.72 30.25 -8.53
N VAL A 232 -15.75 30.36 -7.20
CA VAL A 232 -14.82 31.20 -6.39
C VAL A 232 -14.56 30.56 -5.01
N CYS A 233 -13.70 29.54 -4.91
CA CYS A 233 -13.38 28.90 -3.60
C CYS A 233 -11.88 28.77 -3.30
N LEU A 234 -10.99 29.11 -4.25
CA LEU A 234 -9.54 29.16 -4.00
C LEU A 234 -9.09 30.63 -3.95
N ASN A 235 -9.16 31.23 -2.75
CA ASN A 235 -8.66 32.60 -2.50
C ASN A 235 -9.16 33.65 -3.51
N GLY A 236 -10.43 33.55 -3.93
CA GLY A 236 -11.02 34.48 -4.90
C GLY A 236 -10.84 34.08 -6.37
N GLN A 237 -10.21 32.94 -6.67
CA GLN A 237 -10.05 32.41 -8.03
C GLN A 237 -10.92 31.19 -8.32
N SER A 238 -11.25 31.03 -9.60
CA SER A 238 -11.96 29.85 -10.10
C SER A 238 -11.01 28.65 -10.19
N PRO A 239 -11.35 27.51 -9.56
CA PRO A 239 -10.63 26.24 -9.72
C PRO A 239 -10.45 25.84 -11.19
N TYR A 240 -11.46 26.04 -12.03
CA TYR A 240 -11.36 25.79 -13.48
C TYR A 240 -10.21 26.56 -14.12
N TYR A 241 -10.03 27.84 -13.76
CA TYR A 241 -8.94 28.66 -14.27
C TYR A 241 -7.57 28.11 -13.83
N ILE A 242 -7.46 27.63 -12.59
CA ILE A 242 -6.23 27.03 -12.05
C ILE A 242 -5.87 25.75 -12.81
N SER A 243 -6.82 24.82 -12.95
CA SER A 243 -6.64 23.56 -13.68
C SER A 243 -6.29 23.81 -15.16
N TYR A 244 -6.99 24.75 -15.81
CA TYR A 244 -6.73 25.13 -17.20
C TYR A 244 -5.32 25.71 -17.41
N VAL A 245 -4.90 26.63 -16.53
CA VAL A 245 -3.57 27.23 -16.59
C VAL A 245 -2.50 26.17 -16.31
N ALA A 246 -2.70 25.32 -15.30
CA ALA A 246 -1.76 24.26 -14.94
C ALA A 246 -1.50 23.30 -16.11
N PHE A 247 -2.55 22.76 -16.73
CA PHE A 247 -2.39 21.78 -17.82
C PHE A 247 -1.79 22.38 -19.10
N ARG A 248 -1.96 23.69 -19.33
CA ARG A 248 -1.39 24.38 -20.49
C ARG A 248 0.10 24.70 -20.33
N GLN A 249 0.58 24.83 -19.10
CA GLN A 249 1.97 25.17 -18.83
C GLN A 249 2.88 23.94 -18.97
N GLY A 250 3.93 24.05 -19.80
CA GLY A 250 4.96 23.01 -19.90
C GLY A 250 5.73 22.79 -18.59
N ILE A 251 5.86 23.85 -17.76
CA ILE A 251 6.55 23.78 -16.47
C ILE A 251 5.83 22.83 -15.50
N PHE A 252 4.51 22.73 -15.56
CA PHE A 252 3.71 21.83 -14.74
C PHE A 252 4.07 20.37 -15.05
N TRP A 253 4.06 19.98 -16.32
CA TRP A 253 4.36 18.61 -16.72
C TRP A 253 5.81 18.21 -16.41
N LEU A 254 6.77 19.10 -16.67
CA LEU A 254 8.18 18.87 -16.34
C LEU A 254 8.38 18.74 -14.83
N THR A 255 7.80 19.64 -14.04
CA THR A 255 7.88 19.61 -12.58
C THR A 255 7.32 18.31 -12.03
N ASN A 256 6.12 17.90 -12.46
CA ASN A 256 5.53 16.64 -12.02
C ASN A 256 6.36 15.42 -12.43
N LEU A 257 6.89 15.40 -13.66
CA LEU A 257 7.72 14.30 -14.14
C LEU A 257 9.00 14.15 -13.30
N PHE A 258 9.74 15.25 -13.08
CA PHE A 258 10.95 15.24 -12.26
C PHE A 258 10.65 14.85 -10.81
N THR A 259 9.57 15.39 -10.24
CA THR A 259 9.13 15.04 -8.89
C THR A 259 8.88 13.55 -8.74
N ILE A 260 8.12 12.93 -9.66
CA ILE A 260 7.81 11.50 -9.60
C ILE A 260 9.09 10.65 -9.70
N ILE A 261 9.98 10.99 -10.63
CA ILE A 261 11.24 10.25 -10.83
C ILE A 261 12.10 10.33 -9.57
N ILE A 262 12.37 11.53 -9.06
CA ILE A 262 13.27 11.74 -7.91
C ILE A 262 12.66 11.18 -6.61
N ALA A 263 11.35 11.29 -6.43
CA ALA A 263 10.67 10.80 -5.24
C ALA A 263 10.77 9.27 -5.13
N LEU A 264 10.64 8.55 -6.25
CA LEU A 264 10.62 7.08 -6.27
C LEU A 264 12.01 6.44 -6.43
N LEU A 265 13.00 7.23 -6.83
CA LEU A 265 14.33 6.77 -7.18
C LEU A 265 15.01 5.98 -6.04
N PRO A 266 15.06 6.44 -4.77
CA PRO A 266 15.71 5.68 -3.70
C PRO A 266 15.04 4.32 -3.47
N ARG A 267 13.71 4.28 -3.49
CA ARG A 267 12.95 3.05 -3.27
C ARG A 267 13.19 2.05 -4.41
N PHE A 268 13.23 2.53 -5.65
CA PHE A 268 13.54 1.72 -6.82
C PHE A 268 14.94 1.10 -6.69
N PHE A 269 15.97 1.91 -6.38
CA PHE A 269 17.33 1.42 -6.20
C PHE A 269 17.46 0.39 -5.08
N ILE A 270 16.86 0.65 -3.91
CA ILE A 270 16.87 -0.31 -2.79
C ILE A 270 16.21 -1.63 -3.18
N LYS A 271 15.07 -1.57 -3.89
CA LYS A 271 14.36 -2.78 -4.34
C LYS A 271 15.18 -3.56 -5.36
N CYS A 272 15.83 -2.88 -6.31
CA CYS A 272 16.74 -3.52 -7.27
C CYS A 272 17.90 -4.22 -6.56
N ILE A 273 18.59 -3.52 -5.65
CA ILE A 273 19.70 -4.10 -4.88
C ILE A 273 19.24 -5.32 -4.07
N TYR A 274 18.11 -5.21 -3.38
CA TYR A 274 17.54 -6.32 -2.60
C TYR A 274 17.20 -7.52 -3.47
N ASN A 275 16.54 -7.31 -4.61
CA ASN A 275 16.20 -8.38 -5.55
C ASN A 275 17.45 -9.02 -6.18
N SER A 276 18.53 -8.26 -6.38
CA SER A 276 19.79 -8.78 -6.92
C SER A 276 20.62 -9.55 -5.88
N THR A 277 20.64 -9.10 -4.62
CA THR A 277 21.54 -9.64 -3.59
C THR A 277 20.91 -10.69 -2.69
N MET A 278 19.62 -10.56 -2.37
CA MET A 278 18.97 -11.26 -1.25
C MET A 278 17.84 -12.19 -1.67
N ASN A 279 17.52 -12.32 -2.95
CA ASN A 279 16.33 -13.06 -3.38
C ASN A 279 16.50 -14.59 -3.21
N PRO A 280 15.86 -15.23 -2.22
CA PRO A 280 15.98 -16.67 -2.01
C PRO A 280 15.10 -17.46 -3.01
N LEU A 281 14.14 -16.77 -3.65
CA LEU A 281 13.21 -17.32 -4.63
C LEU A 281 13.89 -17.64 -5.97
N SER A 282 14.91 -16.88 -6.38
CA SER A 282 15.72 -17.19 -7.56
C SER A 282 16.66 -18.37 -7.30
N ARG A 283 17.23 -18.47 -6.08
CA ARG A 283 18.09 -19.59 -5.69
C ARG A 283 17.34 -20.92 -5.61
N THR A 284 16.08 -20.92 -5.13
CA THR A 284 15.26 -22.15 -5.12
C THR A 284 14.80 -22.55 -6.52
N ASN A 285 14.45 -21.60 -7.40
CA ASN A 285 14.13 -21.92 -8.79
C ASN A 285 15.35 -22.45 -9.56
N GLN A 286 16.56 -21.94 -9.28
CA GLN A 286 17.80 -22.52 -9.82
C GLN A 286 18.06 -23.93 -9.28
N GLN A 287 17.89 -24.17 -7.97
CA GLN A 287 18.07 -25.51 -7.40
C GLN A 287 17.03 -26.52 -7.91
N HIS A 288 15.78 -26.11 -8.12
CA HIS A 288 14.74 -27.00 -8.65
C HIS A 288 14.97 -27.34 -10.13
N ASN A 289 15.36 -26.35 -10.95
CA ASN A 289 15.74 -26.59 -12.35
C ASN A 289 16.99 -27.47 -12.47
N ILE A 290 17.99 -27.29 -11.60
CA ILE A 290 19.19 -28.14 -11.59
C ILE A 290 18.83 -29.57 -11.18
N SER A 291 17.95 -29.76 -10.18
CA SER A 291 17.50 -31.10 -9.77
C SER A 291 16.69 -31.84 -10.84
N SER A 292 15.85 -31.14 -11.61
CA SER A 292 15.12 -31.75 -12.74
C SER A 292 16.05 -32.10 -13.91
N LEU A 293 17.04 -31.25 -14.21
CA LEU A 293 18.07 -31.52 -15.21
C LEU A 293 18.99 -32.70 -14.84
N THR A 294 19.24 -32.93 -13.54
CA THR A 294 19.99 -34.12 -13.07
C THR A 294 19.15 -35.40 -13.04
N GLN A 295 17.81 -35.32 -12.98
CA GLN A 295 16.94 -36.49 -13.10
C GLN A 295 16.81 -36.96 -14.56
N ASP A 296 16.82 -36.03 -15.52
CA ASP A 296 16.73 -36.35 -16.96
C ASP A 296 18.06 -36.85 -17.56
N THR A 297 19.17 -36.76 -16.83
CA THR A 297 20.50 -37.27 -17.27
C THR A 297 20.84 -38.66 -16.73
N HIS A 298 19.96 -39.25 -15.91
CA HIS A 298 20.11 -40.59 -15.33
C HIS A 298 19.10 -41.63 -15.87
N VAL A 299 18.50 -41.37 -17.04
CA VAL A 299 17.67 -42.33 -17.79
C VAL A 299 18.36 -42.70 -19.10
#